data_AF-A0A0Q5Q5Q8-F1
#
_entry.id   AF-A0A0Q5Q5Q8-F1
#
_cell.length_a   1.000
_cell.length_b   1.000
_cell.length_c   1.000
_cell.angle_alpha   90.00
_cell.angle_beta   90.00
_cell.angle_gamma   90.00
#
_symmetry.space_group_name_H-M   'P 1'
#
loop_
_entity.id
_entity.type
_entity.pdbx_description
1 polymer ?
#
loop_
_entity_poly.entity_id
_entity_poly.type
_entity_poly.pdbx_seq_one_letter_code
_entity_poly.pdbx_strand_id
1 'polypeptide(L)'
;MKEFEYITGVFDLRKKKLIITDGEILMKVGKNNIQTIKKDDLESVRYGVEFIKGLELYIGREYLFYFKPKQGKQIKVNFKSFYRYKLKEKHQLYNDIINTLWDVHLYNLTDAIINKVLSGEVVTISGVSISMSGISIGKEIINYKDLQIKYFYDYLAVSSVSKPDICRLMYFSKDENAVVAGDILSYLIKKSNEEKSAQ
;
A
#
# COMPACT_ATOMS: atom_id res chain seq x y z
N MET A 1 9.36 5.60 17.28
CA MET A 1 10.41 5.93 16.29
C MET A 1 11.18 4.67 15.93
N LYS A 2 11.29 4.34 14.64
CA LYS A 2 12.15 3.26 14.12
C LYS A 2 12.99 3.77 12.97
N GLU A 3 14.23 3.31 12.90
CA GLU A 3 15.19 3.65 11.85
C GLU A 3 15.57 2.43 11.04
N PHE A 4 15.66 2.61 9.72
CA PHE A 4 15.99 1.57 8.76
C PHE A 4 17.16 2.03 7.89
N GLU A 5 18.30 1.38 8.02
CA GLU A 5 19.44 1.62 7.14
C GLU A 5 19.40 0.69 5.93
N TYR A 6 19.64 1.26 4.74
CA TYR A 6 19.65 0.48 3.51
C TYR A 6 20.61 1.06 2.46
N ILE A 7 20.94 0.20 1.50
CA ILE A 7 21.62 0.55 0.25
C ILE A 7 20.72 0.12 -0.90
N THR A 8 20.72 0.87 -1.99
CA THR A 8 19.80 0.62 -3.12
C THR A 8 20.20 -0.62 -3.92
N GLY A 9 21.49 -0.93 -4.04
CA GLY A 9 21.94 -2.12 -4.75
C GLY A 9 23.44 -2.35 -4.58
N VAL A 10 23.95 -3.41 -5.21
CA VAL A 10 25.37 -3.80 -5.11
C VAL A 10 26.34 -2.75 -5.70
N PHE A 11 25.86 -1.92 -6.62
CA PHE A 11 26.65 -0.85 -7.25
C PHE A 11 26.41 0.54 -6.64
N ASP A 12 25.40 0.71 -5.78
CA ASP A 12 25.14 1.97 -5.07
C ASP A 12 25.32 1.74 -3.56
N LEU A 13 26.55 1.94 -3.10
CA LEU A 13 26.97 1.74 -1.72
C LEU A 13 26.61 2.92 -0.79
N ARG A 14 25.95 3.96 -1.31
CA ARG A 14 25.53 5.10 -0.48
C ARG A 14 24.51 4.62 0.55
N LYS A 15 24.87 4.71 1.81
CA LYS A 15 23.95 4.43 2.92
C LYS A 15 22.83 5.46 2.93
N LYS A 16 21.60 4.96 2.94
CA LYS A 16 20.36 5.74 3.09
C LYS A 16 19.71 5.33 4.39
N LYS A 17 18.98 6.26 5.00
CA LYS A 17 18.16 6.00 6.18
C LYS A 17 16.72 6.34 5.89
N LEU A 18 15.82 5.44 6.24
CA LEU A 18 14.39 5.72 6.38
C LEU A 18 14.08 5.75 7.87
N ILE A 19 13.46 6.82 8.33
CA ILE A 19 13.06 7.02 9.72
C ILE A 19 11.54 7.18 9.72
N ILE A 20 10.85 6.35 10.49
CA ILE A 20 9.39 6.40 10.64
C ILE A 20 9.09 6.72 12.10
N THR A 21 8.32 7.78 12.30
CA THR A 21 7.88 8.28 13.61
C THR A 21 6.39 8.53 13.58
N ASP A 22 5.76 8.69 14.74
CA ASP A 22 4.32 8.93 14.83
C ASP A 22 3.88 10.22 14.13
N GLY A 23 4.80 11.17 13.93
CA GLY A 23 4.53 12.45 13.28
C GLY A 23 5.01 12.57 11.84
N GLU A 24 5.94 11.75 11.38
CA GLU A 24 6.58 11.92 10.06
C GLU A 24 7.31 10.69 9.52
N ILE A 25 7.43 10.66 8.19
CA ILE A 25 8.29 9.77 7.42
C ILE A 25 9.45 10.60 6.86
N LEU A 26 10.68 10.20 7.17
CA LEU A 26 11.89 10.94 6.80
C LEU A 26 12.89 10.03 6.08
N MET A 27 13.42 10.52 4.95
CA MET A 27 14.49 9.86 4.20
C MET A 27 15.76 10.71 4.20
N LYS A 28 16.89 10.15 4.65
CA LYS A 28 18.23 10.75 4.57
C LYS A 28 19.08 10.05 3.52
N VAL A 29 19.71 10.82 2.64
CA VAL A 29 20.71 10.36 1.67
C VAL A 29 22.01 11.14 1.88
N GLY A 30 23.01 10.50 2.49
CA GLY A 30 24.24 11.20 2.89
C GLY A 30 24.01 12.24 3.99
N LYS A 31 24.86 13.27 4.08
CA LYS A 31 24.80 14.28 5.15
C LYS A 31 23.78 15.39 4.93
N ASN A 32 23.51 15.78 3.68
CA ASN A 32 22.80 17.04 3.39
C ASN A 32 21.45 16.87 2.67
N ASN A 33 21.08 15.67 2.25
CA ASN A 33 19.83 15.45 1.52
C ASN A 33 18.81 14.76 2.42
N ILE A 34 17.87 15.55 2.94
CA ILE A 34 16.79 15.11 3.82
C ILE A 34 15.47 15.42 3.11
N GLN A 35 14.60 14.43 3.00
CA GLN A 35 13.21 14.60 2.58
C GLN A 35 12.31 14.13 3.71
N THR A 36 11.25 14.88 3.98
CA THR A 36 10.34 14.61 5.09
C THR A 36 8.90 14.79 4.62
N ILE A 37 8.02 13.90 5.06
CA ILE A 37 6.57 14.01 4.89
C ILE A 37 5.96 13.92 6.29
N LYS A 38 5.25 14.98 6.70
CA LYS A 38 4.48 14.97 7.95
C LYS A 38 3.29 14.03 7.80
N LYS A 39 2.85 13.41 8.90
CA LYS A 39 1.71 12.47 8.92
C LYS A 39 0.45 13.07 8.28
N ASP A 40 0.11 14.31 8.64
CA ASP A 40 -1.09 14.99 8.12
C ASP A 40 -0.95 15.42 6.65
N ASP A 41 0.27 15.39 6.11
CA ASP A 41 0.57 15.72 4.72
C ASP A 41 0.68 14.46 3.86
N LEU A 42 0.71 13.25 4.44
CA LEU A 42 0.74 12.01 3.67
C LEU A 42 -0.59 11.81 2.93
N GLU A 43 -0.57 11.90 1.60
CA GLU A 43 -1.74 11.71 0.73
C GLU A 43 -1.87 10.26 0.30
N SER A 44 -0.78 9.67 -0.20
CA SER A 44 -0.80 8.30 -0.66
C SER A 44 0.48 7.52 -0.46
N VAL A 45 0.31 6.21 -0.35
CA VAL A 45 1.37 5.22 -0.18
C VAL A 45 1.22 4.15 -1.25
N ARG A 46 2.36 3.72 -1.79
CA ARG A 46 2.48 2.51 -2.62
C ARG A 46 3.70 1.73 -2.17
N TYR A 47 3.57 0.43 -2.02
CA TYR A 47 4.73 -0.42 -1.80
C TYR A 47 4.51 -1.79 -2.41
N GLY A 48 5.61 -2.44 -2.78
CA GLY A 48 5.53 -3.76 -3.39
C GLY A 48 6.89 -4.32 -3.75
N VAL A 49 6.87 -5.51 -4.35
CA VAL A 49 8.06 -6.18 -4.84
C VAL A 49 7.93 -6.36 -6.35
N GLU A 50 8.91 -5.85 -7.08
CA GLU A 50 9.02 -6.05 -8.52
C GLU A 50 10.15 -7.03 -8.83
N PHE A 51 9.88 -8.01 -9.69
CA PHE A 51 10.91 -8.95 -10.11
C PHE A 51 11.80 -8.32 -11.18
N ILE A 52 13.11 -8.41 -10.97
CA ILE A 52 14.10 -7.94 -11.94
C ILE A 52 14.30 -9.04 -12.97
N LYS A 53 13.93 -8.75 -14.22
CA LYS A 53 14.12 -9.66 -15.36
C LYS A 53 15.52 -9.47 -15.95
N GLY A 54 16.22 -10.59 -16.17
CA GLY A 54 17.33 -10.67 -17.12
C GLY A 54 16.79 -10.99 -18.51
N LEU A 55 17.59 -11.66 -19.35
CA LEU A 55 17.17 -12.13 -20.68
C LEU A 55 15.90 -13.00 -20.60
N GLU A 56 16.03 -14.23 -20.10
CA GLU A 56 14.90 -15.18 -20.04
C GLU A 56 14.51 -15.58 -18.60
N LEU A 57 15.20 -15.05 -17.59
CA LEU A 57 15.05 -15.47 -16.20
C LEU A 57 14.91 -14.27 -15.25
N TYR A 58 14.23 -14.49 -14.13
CA TYR A 58 14.22 -13.54 -13.02
C TYR A 58 15.54 -13.58 -12.27
N ILE A 59 16.30 -12.48 -12.34
CA ILE A 59 17.63 -12.35 -11.75
C ILE A 59 17.62 -11.64 -10.40
N GLY A 60 16.47 -11.15 -9.93
CA GLY A 60 16.40 -10.44 -8.66
C GLY A 60 15.03 -9.94 -8.28
N ARG A 61 15.00 -9.15 -7.21
CA ARG A 61 13.83 -8.46 -6.67
C ARG A 61 14.20 -7.03 -6.33
N GLU A 62 13.31 -6.10 -6.65
CA GLU A 62 13.34 -4.72 -6.21
C GLU A 62 12.19 -4.48 -5.25
N TYR A 63 12.53 -4.07 -4.03
CA TYR A 63 11.57 -3.68 -3.00
C TYR A 63 11.35 -2.18 -3.14
N LEU A 64 10.09 -1.78 -3.24
CA LEU A 64 9.68 -0.41 -3.56
C LEU A 64 8.76 0.14 -2.50
N PHE A 65 8.98 1.39 -2.13
CA PHE A 65 8.06 2.21 -1.36
C PHE A 65 8.02 3.60 -1.97
N TYR A 66 6.81 4.14 -2.07
CA TYR A 66 6.53 5.48 -2.54
C TYR A 66 5.60 6.15 -1.54
N PHE A 67 6.02 7.30 -1.04
CA PHE A 67 5.25 8.13 -0.12
C PHE A 67 5.01 9.46 -0.81
N LYS A 68 3.74 9.78 -1.06
CA LYS A 68 3.34 10.99 -1.76
C LYS A 68 2.70 11.96 -0.76
N PRO A 69 3.26 13.17 -0.60
CA PRO A 69 2.61 14.21 0.18
C PRO A 69 1.46 14.87 -0.61
N LYS A 70 0.55 15.58 0.05
CA LYS A 70 -0.49 16.39 -0.60
C LYS A 70 0.14 17.48 -1.48
N GLN A 71 1.28 18.02 -1.04
CA GLN A 71 2.06 18.99 -1.80
C GLN A 71 3.54 18.65 -1.77
N GLY A 72 4.22 18.82 -2.92
CA GLY A 72 5.66 18.63 -3.02
C GLY A 72 6.06 17.29 -3.63
N LYS A 73 7.28 16.85 -3.31
CA LYS A 73 7.94 15.74 -4.01
C LYS A 73 7.71 14.41 -3.29
N GLN A 74 7.30 13.41 -4.06
CA GLN A 74 7.20 12.03 -3.60
C GLN A 74 8.56 11.49 -3.14
N ILE A 75 8.59 10.89 -1.95
CA ILE A 75 9.74 10.13 -1.45
C ILE A 75 9.69 8.72 -2.03
N LYS A 76 10.75 8.31 -2.74
CA LYS A 76 10.95 6.94 -3.20
C LYS A 76 12.03 6.27 -2.36
N VAL A 77 11.68 5.17 -1.71
CA VAL A 77 12.62 4.27 -1.06
C VAL A 77 12.67 2.97 -1.85
N ASN A 78 13.87 2.56 -2.23
CA ASN A 78 14.05 1.29 -2.93
C ASN A 78 15.37 0.61 -2.62
N PHE A 79 15.34 -0.71 -2.61
CA PHE A 79 16.53 -1.54 -2.52
C PHE A 79 16.34 -2.87 -3.25
N LYS A 80 17.44 -3.40 -3.77
CA LYS A 80 17.45 -4.56 -4.65
C LYS A 80 18.20 -5.74 -4.03
N SER A 81 17.77 -6.94 -4.38
CA SER A 81 18.50 -8.19 -4.18
C SER A 81 18.67 -8.86 -5.54
N PHE A 82 19.92 -9.03 -5.97
CA PHE A 82 20.27 -9.73 -7.21
C PHE A 82 20.79 -11.12 -6.90
N TYR A 83 20.47 -12.11 -7.73
CA TYR A 83 20.92 -13.50 -7.61
C TYR A 83 20.79 -14.07 -6.19
N ARG A 84 19.70 -13.71 -5.51
CA ARG A 84 19.40 -14.07 -4.10
C ARG A 84 20.39 -13.55 -3.05
N TYR A 85 21.30 -12.65 -3.42
CA TYR A 85 22.24 -12.04 -2.48
C TYR A 85 21.48 -11.32 -1.35
N LYS A 86 21.73 -11.73 -0.11
CA LYS A 86 21.06 -11.24 1.10
C LYS A 86 19.52 -11.23 1.00
N LEU A 87 18.95 -12.20 0.29
CA LEU A 87 17.52 -12.21 -0.02
C LEU A 87 16.66 -12.19 1.24
N LYS A 88 17.00 -13.01 2.25
CA LYS A 88 16.24 -13.11 3.50
C LYS A 88 16.32 -11.81 4.29
N GLU A 89 17.51 -11.24 4.41
CA GLU A 89 17.77 -10.00 5.15
C GLU A 89 17.08 -8.80 4.49
N LYS A 90 17.13 -8.72 3.15
CA LYS A 90 16.42 -7.67 2.40
C LYS A 90 14.90 -7.85 2.49
N HIS A 91 14.41 -9.08 2.43
CA HIS A 91 12.99 -9.34 2.59
C HIS A 91 12.50 -9.04 4.01
N GLN A 92 13.29 -9.37 5.03
CA GLN A 92 12.98 -9.03 6.41
C GLN A 92 12.93 -7.51 6.59
N LEU A 93 13.92 -6.78 6.07
CA LEU A 93 13.91 -5.32 6.08
C LEU A 93 12.66 -4.74 5.41
N TYR A 94 12.23 -5.31 4.29
CA TYR A 94 10.99 -4.92 3.62
C TYR A 94 9.77 -5.12 4.53
N ASN A 95 9.66 -6.29 5.16
CA ASN A 95 8.55 -6.60 6.08
C ASN A 95 8.56 -5.70 7.32
N ASP A 96 9.73 -5.43 7.90
CA ASP A 96 9.87 -4.56 9.07
C ASP A 96 9.44 -3.12 8.79
N ILE A 97 9.77 -2.60 7.59
CA ILE A 97 9.32 -1.28 7.14
C ILE A 97 7.80 -1.28 6.97
N ILE A 98 7.22 -2.29 6.31
CA ILE A 98 5.76 -2.39 6.12
C ILE A 98 5.03 -2.42 7.44
N ASN A 99 5.42 -3.31 8.34
CA ASN A 99 4.76 -3.46 9.64
C ASN A 99 4.78 -2.13 10.41
N THR A 100 5.95 -1.48 10.44
CA THR A 100 6.10 -0.18 11.09
C THR A 100 5.25 0.90 10.43
N LEU A 101 5.16 0.91 9.10
CA LEU A 101 4.35 1.87 8.36
C LEU A 101 2.86 1.70 8.67
N TRP A 102 2.38 0.45 8.78
CA TRP A 102 1.01 0.14 9.18
C TRP A 102 0.71 0.61 10.59
N ASP A 103 1.53 0.17 11.55
CA ASP A 103 1.35 0.47 12.97
C ASP A 103 1.29 1.98 13.25
N VAL A 104 2.10 2.75 12.54
CA VAL A 104 2.30 4.17 12.85
C VAL A 104 1.40 5.10 12.02
N HIS A 105 1.20 4.79 10.74
CA HIS A 105 0.53 5.68 9.80
C HIS A 105 -0.73 5.08 9.16
N LEU A 106 -0.65 3.87 8.59
CA LEU A 106 -1.71 3.41 7.69
C LEU A 106 -2.99 3.00 8.42
N TYR A 107 -2.94 2.41 9.61
CA TYR A 107 -4.18 2.10 10.34
C TYR A 107 -5.01 3.36 10.63
N ASN A 108 -4.34 4.44 11.07
CA ASN A 108 -5.01 5.73 11.28
C ASN A 108 -5.61 6.30 9.99
N LEU A 109 -4.92 6.13 8.85
CA LEU A 109 -5.42 6.55 7.54
C LEU A 109 -6.63 5.73 7.12
N THR A 110 -6.58 4.40 7.28
CA THR A 110 -7.69 3.49 7.02
C THR A 110 -8.90 3.86 7.88
N ASP A 111 -8.72 4.04 9.20
CA ASP A 111 -9.79 4.38 10.13
C ASP A 111 -10.46 5.71 9.77
N ALA A 112 -9.68 6.72 9.41
CA ALA A 112 -10.21 8.00 8.96
C ALA A 112 -11.09 7.85 7.70
N ILE A 113 -10.67 7.02 6.74
CA ILE A 113 -11.44 6.76 5.51
C ILE A 113 -12.69 5.93 5.82
N ILE A 114 -12.59 4.89 6.65
CA ILE A 114 -13.73 4.09 7.08
C ILE A 114 -14.78 4.98 7.75
N ASN A 115 -14.37 5.86 8.66
CA ASN A 115 -15.28 6.78 9.35
C ASN A 115 -16.02 7.72 8.40
N LYS A 116 -15.35 8.20 7.34
CA LYS A 116 -15.99 8.98 6.27
C LYS A 116 -17.05 8.16 5.53
N VAL A 117 -16.72 6.92 5.16
CA VAL A 117 -17.68 6.03 4.49
C VAL A 117 -18.88 5.74 5.39
N LEU A 118 -18.64 5.48 6.68
CA LEU A 118 -19.68 5.21 7.66
C LEU A 118 -20.53 6.45 8.03
N SER A 119 -20.04 7.67 7.79
CA SER A 119 -20.85 8.89 7.92
C SER A 119 -21.65 9.21 6.65
N GLY A 120 -21.56 8.38 5.60
CA GLY A 120 -22.27 8.54 4.34
C GLY A 120 -21.48 9.24 3.24
N GLU A 121 -20.22 9.63 3.48
CA GLU A 121 -19.34 10.19 2.45
C GLU A 121 -18.93 9.11 1.44
N VAL A 122 -18.88 9.46 0.15
CA VAL A 122 -18.32 8.58 -0.88
C VAL A 122 -16.84 8.88 -1.03
N VAL A 123 -15.99 7.87 -0.82
CA VAL A 123 -14.53 8.02 -0.92
C VAL A 123 -14.02 7.23 -2.12
N THR A 124 -13.18 7.84 -2.95
CA THR A 124 -12.54 7.14 -4.08
C THR A 124 -11.10 6.78 -3.74
N ILE A 125 -10.76 5.50 -3.85
CA ILE A 125 -9.43 4.96 -3.56
C ILE A 125 -9.06 3.89 -4.58
N SER A 126 -7.85 3.97 -5.15
CA SER A 126 -7.35 3.03 -6.17
C SER A 126 -8.31 2.75 -7.35
N GLY A 127 -9.10 3.76 -7.73
CA GLY A 127 -10.06 3.68 -8.85
C GLY A 127 -11.39 3.00 -8.51
N VAL A 128 -11.71 2.84 -7.23
CA VAL A 128 -13.01 2.37 -6.74
C VAL A 128 -13.63 3.42 -5.85
N SER A 129 -14.89 3.74 -6.10
CA SER A 129 -15.68 4.62 -5.22
C SER A 129 -16.39 3.77 -4.18
N ILE A 130 -16.16 4.07 -2.91
CA ILE A 130 -16.65 3.32 -1.75
C ILE A 130 -17.74 4.15 -1.07
N SER A 131 -18.87 3.53 -0.78
CA SER A 131 -20.04 4.13 -0.11
C SER A 131 -20.57 3.20 0.97
N MET A 132 -21.50 3.67 1.79
CA MET A 132 -22.13 2.82 2.82
C MET A 132 -22.88 1.61 2.22
N SER A 133 -23.42 1.72 1.00
CA SER A 133 -24.20 0.65 0.36
C SER A 133 -23.38 -0.39 -0.42
N GLY A 134 -22.09 -0.11 -0.64
CA GLY A 134 -21.23 -0.93 -1.50
C GLY A 134 -20.17 -0.10 -2.20
N ILE A 135 -19.63 -0.66 -3.28
CA ILE A 135 -18.62 0.00 -4.10
C ILE A 135 -19.13 0.25 -5.51
N SER A 136 -18.47 1.15 -6.24
CA SER A 136 -18.65 1.33 -7.66
C SER A 136 -17.33 1.11 -8.42
N ILE A 137 -17.43 0.30 -9.48
CA ILE A 137 -16.36 0.06 -10.46
C ILE A 137 -16.88 0.59 -11.81
N GLY A 138 -16.39 1.76 -12.22
CA GLY A 138 -16.91 2.44 -13.41
C GLY A 138 -18.36 2.91 -13.21
N LYS A 139 -19.31 2.30 -13.93
CA LYS A 139 -20.75 2.60 -13.80
C LYS A 139 -21.51 1.56 -12.97
N GLU A 140 -20.87 0.43 -12.68
CA GLU A 140 -21.50 -0.68 -11.99
C GLU A 140 -21.39 -0.47 -10.48
N ILE A 141 -22.45 -0.83 -9.75
CA ILE A 141 -22.51 -0.78 -8.30
C ILE A 141 -22.58 -2.21 -7.77
N ILE A 142 -21.67 -2.55 -6.86
CA ILE A 142 -21.55 -3.87 -6.24
C ILE A 142 -21.82 -3.71 -4.75
N ASN A 143 -22.86 -4.36 -4.25
CA ASN A 143 -23.14 -4.42 -2.82
C ASN A 143 -22.08 -5.25 -2.09
N TYR A 144 -21.76 -4.94 -0.84
CA TYR A 144 -20.80 -5.69 -0.03
C TYR A 144 -21.08 -7.20 0.06
N LYS A 145 -22.35 -7.61 0.00
CA LYS A 145 -22.75 -9.02 0.00
C LYS A 145 -22.37 -9.77 -1.27
N ASP A 146 -22.25 -9.05 -2.39
CA ASP A 146 -21.86 -9.59 -3.69
C ASP A 146 -20.38 -9.27 -4.00
N LEU A 147 -19.67 -8.63 -3.06
CA LEU A 147 -18.30 -8.21 -3.24
C LEU A 147 -17.32 -9.32 -2.84
N GLN A 148 -16.38 -9.63 -3.72
CA GLN A 148 -15.28 -10.54 -3.45
C GLN A 148 -13.94 -9.81 -3.59
N ILE A 149 -13.03 -10.11 -2.66
CA ILE A 149 -11.63 -9.67 -2.71
C ILE A 149 -10.75 -10.90 -2.80
N LYS A 150 -9.79 -10.88 -3.73
CA LYS A 150 -8.74 -11.90 -3.83
C LYS A 150 -7.37 -11.24 -3.84
N TYR A 151 -6.53 -11.64 -2.88
CA TYR A 151 -5.16 -11.18 -2.78
C TYR A 151 -4.23 -12.05 -3.61
N PHE A 152 -3.43 -11.40 -4.44
CA PHE A 152 -2.30 -12.00 -5.14
C PHE A 152 -1.00 -11.36 -4.62
N TYR A 153 0.14 -11.81 -5.13
CA TYR A 153 1.44 -11.37 -4.65
C TYR A 153 1.69 -9.87 -4.84
N ASP A 154 1.31 -9.32 -6.00
CA ASP A 154 1.62 -7.95 -6.44
C ASP A 154 0.37 -7.07 -6.65
N TYR A 155 -0.82 -7.65 -6.52
CA TYR A 155 -2.09 -6.94 -6.64
C TYR A 155 -3.19 -7.59 -5.82
N LEU A 156 -4.28 -6.86 -5.64
CA LEU A 156 -5.57 -7.42 -5.24
C LEU A 156 -6.58 -7.26 -6.38
N ALA A 157 -7.49 -8.23 -6.48
CA ALA A 157 -8.63 -8.19 -7.38
C ALA A 157 -9.90 -7.97 -6.56
N VAL A 158 -10.70 -7.01 -6.98
CA VAL A 158 -12.01 -6.70 -6.41
C VAL A 158 -13.06 -6.94 -7.49
N SER A 159 -14.01 -7.83 -7.25
CA SER A 159 -15.01 -8.20 -8.24
C SER A 159 -16.36 -8.53 -7.63
N SER A 160 -17.39 -8.56 -8.47
CA SER A 160 -18.70 -9.11 -8.10
C SER A 160 -18.68 -10.63 -8.17
N VAL A 161 -19.35 -11.31 -7.23
CA VAL A 161 -19.55 -12.76 -7.24
C VAL A 161 -20.54 -13.13 -8.34
N SER A 162 -21.64 -12.40 -8.45
CA SER A 162 -22.69 -12.64 -9.44
C SER A 162 -22.27 -12.29 -10.88
N LYS A 163 -21.39 -11.30 -11.05
CA LYS A 163 -20.90 -10.81 -12.34
C LYS A 163 -19.37 -10.63 -12.32
N PRO A 164 -18.58 -11.71 -12.46
CA PRO A 164 -17.12 -11.66 -12.37
C PRO A 164 -16.42 -10.75 -13.38
N ASP A 165 -17.06 -10.45 -14.52
CA ASP A 165 -16.55 -9.52 -15.53
C ASP A 165 -16.42 -8.08 -14.98
N ILE A 166 -17.18 -7.75 -13.94
CA ILE A 166 -17.06 -6.48 -13.22
C ILE A 166 -15.93 -6.63 -12.20
N CYS A 167 -14.73 -6.26 -12.62
CA CYS A 167 -13.51 -6.46 -11.84
C CYS A 167 -12.57 -5.24 -11.91
N ARG A 168 -11.94 -4.93 -10.78
CA ARG A 168 -10.85 -3.97 -10.67
C ARG A 168 -9.62 -4.65 -10.08
N LEU A 169 -8.52 -4.59 -10.82
CA LEU A 169 -7.20 -4.96 -10.33
C LEU A 169 -6.53 -3.72 -9.72
N MET A 170 -5.95 -3.86 -8.52
CA MET A 170 -5.20 -2.82 -7.83
C MET A 170 -3.80 -3.34 -7.51
N TYR A 171 -2.79 -2.85 -8.22
CA TYR A 171 -1.40 -3.27 -8.10
C TYR A 171 -0.70 -2.50 -6.99
N PHE A 172 -0.13 -3.21 -6.01
CA PHE A 172 0.44 -2.59 -4.80
C PHE A 172 1.62 -1.65 -5.08
N SER A 173 2.43 -1.95 -6.10
CA SER A 173 3.56 -1.09 -6.48
C SER A 173 3.19 0.06 -7.42
N LYS A 174 2.00 0.05 -8.03
CA LYS A 174 1.61 0.98 -9.11
C LYS A 174 0.45 1.88 -8.74
N ASP A 175 -0.61 1.32 -8.16
CA ASP A 175 -1.84 2.03 -7.84
C ASP A 175 -1.76 2.68 -6.46
N GLU A 176 -2.07 3.98 -6.39
CA GLU A 176 -2.03 4.74 -5.14
C GLU A 176 -3.01 4.18 -4.11
N ASN A 177 -2.51 3.92 -2.89
CA ASN A 177 -3.30 3.42 -1.77
C ASN A 177 -3.97 2.05 -2.00
N ALA A 178 -3.50 1.22 -2.96
CA ALA A 178 -4.07 -0.10 -3.22
C ALA A 178 -4.08 -1.00 -1.97
N VAL A 179 -3.02 -0.93 -1.17
CA VAL A 179 -2.90 -1.67 0.10
C VAL A 179 -3.90 -1.21 1.16
N VAL A 180 -4.14 0.10 1.23
CA VAL A 180 -5.13 0.72 2.12
C VAL A 180 -6.55 0.38 1.65
N ALA A 181 -6.81 0.39 0.35
CA ALA A 181 -8.07 -0.01 -0.24
C ALA A 181 -8.44 -1.46 0.13
N GLY A 182 -7.47 -2.38 0.05
CA GLY A 182 -7.69 -3.77 0.45
C GLY A 182 -8.14 -3.92 1.90
N ASP A 183 -7.49 -3.18 2.81
CA ASP A 183 -7.81 -3.20 4.24
C ASP A 183 -9.21 -2.62 4.52
N ILE A 184 -9.53 -1.46 3.95
CA ILE A 184 -10.86 -0.82 4.04
C ILE A 184 -11.95 -1.77 3.53
N LEU A 185 -11.78 -2.33 2.33
CA LEU A 185 -12.80 -3.18 1.72
C LEU A 185 -13.00 -4.48 2.52
N SER A 186 -11.92 -5.07 3.04
CA SER A 186 -12.00 -6.26 3.91
C SER A 186 -12.78 -5.97 5.19
N TYR A 187 -12.55 -4.82 5.81
CA TYR A 187 -13.30 -4.37 6.98
C TYR A 187 -14.79 -4.21 6.66
N LEU A 188 -15.14 -3.51 5.56
CA LEU A 188 -16.53 -3.22 5.20
C LEU A 188 -17.32 -4.48 4.82
N ILE A 189 -16.70 -5.44 4.12
CA ILE A 189 -17.30 -6.74 3.84
C ILE A 189 -17.57 -7.50 5.14
N LYS A 190 -16.60 -7.54 6.06
CA LYS A 190 -16.75 -8.21 7.35
C LYS A 190 -17.90 -7.61 8.16
N LYS A 191 -17.93 -6.28 8.28
CA LYS A 191 -19.01 -5.54 8.97
C LYS A 191 -20.39 -5.85 8.39
N SER A 192 -20.52 -5.84 7.06
CA SER A 192 -21.78 -6.17 6.39
C SER A 192 -22.26 -7.61 6.64
N ASN A 193 -21.34 -8.54 6.90
CA ASN A 193 -21.68 -9.92 7.22
C ASN A 193 -22.06 -10.11 8.70
N GLU A 194 -21.48 -9.32 9.60
CA GLU A 194 -21.79 -9.34 11.04
C GLU A 194 -23.20 -8.80 11.34
N GLU A 195 -23.61 -7.70 10.69
CA GLU A 195 -24.97 -7.13 10.81
C GLU A 195 -26.07 -8.11 10.41
N LYS A 196 -25.75 -9.11 9.57
CA LYS A 196 -26.66 -10.19 9.17
C LYS A 196 -26.84 -11.26 10.25
N SER A 197 -25.85 -11.48 11.11
CA SER A 197 -25.92 -12.52 12.16
C SER A 197 -26.71 -12.06 13.39
N ALA A 198 -27.01 -10.77 13.47
CA ALA A 198 -27.76 -10.14 14.56
C ALA A 198 -29.24 -9.88 14.22
N GLN A 199 -29.68 -10.21 13.00
CA GLN A 199 -31.07 -10.15 12.52
C GLN A 199 -31.62 -11.56 12.31
#